data_AF-M3HU21-F1
#
_entry.id   AF-M3HU21-F1
#
_cell.length_a   1.000
_cell.length_b   1.000
_cell.length_c   1.000
_cell.angle_alpha   90.00
_cell.angle_beta   90.00
_cell.angle_gamma   90.00
#
_symmetry.space_group_name_H-M   'P 1'
#
loop_
_entity.id
_entity.type
_entity.pdbx_description
1 polymer ?
#
loop_
_entity_poly.entity_id
_entity_poly.type
_entity_poly.pdbx_seq_one_letter_code
_entity_poly.pdbx_strand_id
1 'polypeptide(L)'
;MKYLPVLALLASYAIAGDAPISTDSTDSDSLVATFKKTSTSNIEGTIKFEPAKNGTVLISLDLTGFPSTGGPFPYHIHEMPVPESGNCTATGMHFNPFNGSATATTPAALELGDLAGRHGNITGGSVNEEIDDNYISLNKDSKAYIGGLSVVIHSSNNTRLTCSNLELLDASSSASNSTSSGSSSNSTSGSSTSGSSNSSSNSTESSSSASAANGVGRNELSGVIAAGVAGIVAAMI
;
A
#
# COMPACT_ATOMS: atom_id res chain seq x y z
N MET A 1 -30.81 17.72 57.72
CA MET A 1 -30.65 16.51 56.88
C MET A 1 -29.95 16.94 55.60
N LYS A 2 -28.66 16.60 55.43
CA LYS A 2 -27.85 16.98 54.26
C LYS A 2 -27.71 15.75 53.37
N TYR A 3 -28.32 15.77 52.19
CA TYR A 3 -28.13 14.74 51.17
C TYR A 3 -26.89 15.09 50.36
N LEU A 4 -25.88 14.21 50.38
CA LEU A 4 -24.70 14.31 49.52
C LEU A 4 -24.99 13.46 48.26
N PRO A 5 -25.02 14.02 47.05
CA PRO A 5 -25.22 13.22 45.85
C PRO A 5 -23.96 12.42 45.54
N VAL A 6 -24.07 11.10 45.55
CA VAL A 6 -23.02 10.19 45.06
C VAL A 6 -23.06 10.24 43.54
N LEU A 7 -22.09 10.94 42.94
CA LEU A 7 -21.88 10.95 41.50
C LEU A 7 -21.20 9.63 41.12
N ALA A 8 -21.98 8.67 40.59
CA ALA A 8 -21.45 7.42 40.08
C ALA A 8 -20.74 7.68 38.73
N LEU A 9 -19.41 7.67 38.74
CA LEU A 9 -18.58 7.62 37.55
C LEU A 9 -18.72 6.23 36.92
N LEU A 10 -19.58 6.11 35.90
CA LEU A 10 -19.59 4.95 35.02
C LEU A 10 -18.33 4.99 34.15
N ALA A 11 -17.31 4.23 34.52
CA ALA A 11 -16.19 3.96 33.63
C ALA A 11 -16.71 3.14 32.44
N SER A 12 -16.81 3.76 31.27
CA SER A 12 -17.06 3.05 30.02
C SER A 12 -15.80 2.26 29.67
N TYR A 13 -15.81 0.95 29.94
CA TYR A 13 -14.80 0.04 29.42
C TYR A 13 -15.05 -0.10 27.91
N ALA A 14 -14.16 0.46 27.09
CA ALA A 14 -14.14 0.16 25.66
C ALA A 14 -13.68 -1.29 25.52
N ILE A 15 -14.62 -2.19 25.24
CA ILE A 15 -14.29 -3.57 24.87
C ILE A 15 -13.66 -3.49 23.48
N ALA A 16 -12.41 -3.93 23.35
CA ALA A 16 -11.77 -4.14 22.06
C ALA A 16 -12.70 -5.00 21.19
N GLY A 17 -13.11 -4.50 20.03
CA GLY A 17 -14.07 -5.15 19.15
C GLY A 17 -13.38 -5.67 17.90
N ASP A 18 -13.70 -6.91 17.53
CA ASP A 18 -13.33 -7.44 16.21
C ASP A 18 -13.92 -6.53 15.12
N ALA A 19 -13.09 -6.12 14.16
CA ALA A 19 -13.54 -5.44 12.96
C ALA A 19 -14.43 -6.39 12.13
N PRO A 20 -15.64 -5.95 11.73
CA PRO A 20 -16.49 -6.76 10.86
C PRO A 20 -15.88 -6.88 9.47
N ILE A 21 -16.19 -7.98 8.79
CA ILE A 21 -15.90 -8.11 7.36
C ILE A 21 -16.70 -7.04 6.59
N SER A 22 -16.00 -6.28 5.74
CA SER A 22 -16.56 -5.28 4.83
C SER A 22 -16.65 -5.85 3.42
N THR A 23 -17.85 -5.79 2.84
CA THR A 23 -18.13 -6.14 1.44
C THR A 23 -18.93 -5.02 0.75
N ASP A 24 -18.77 -3.78 1.21
CA ASP A 24 -19.59 -2.63 0.83
C ASP A 24 -18.88 -1.68 -0.14
N SER A 25 -17.74 -2.08 -0.72
CA SER A 25 -16.93 -1.21 -1.57
C SER A 25 -17.25 -1.29 -3.07
N THR A 26 -18.13 -2.20 -3.52
CA THR A 26 -18.34 -2.52 -4.96
C THR A 26 -18.53 -1.30 -5.87
N ASP A 27 -19.30 -0.31 -5.43
CA ASP A 27 -19.65 0.89 -6.21
C ASP A 27 -18.87 2.15 -5.76
N SER A 28 -17.81 1.98 -4.97
CA SER A 28 -17.02 3.09 -4.42
C SER A 28 -15.93 3.56 -5.37
N ASP A 29 -15.51 4.82 -5.23
CA ASP A 29 -14.34 5.33 -5.94
C ASP A 29 -13.06 4.66 -5.43
N SER A 30 -12.13 4.34 -6.34
CA SER A 30 -10.80 3.87 -5.98
C SER A 30 -9.98 4.98 -5.29
N LEU A 31 -9.05 4.60 -4.42
CA LEU A 31 -8.12 5.50 -3.75
C LEU A 31 -6.67 5.16 -4.10
N VAL A 32 -5.78 6.14 -3.94
CA VAL A 32 -4.33 5.97 -4.12
C VAL A 32 -3.55 6.76 -3.09
N ALA A 33 -2.52 6.12 -2.53
CA ALA A 33 -1.46 6.76 -1.79
C ALA A 33 -0.20 6.82 -2.68
N THR A 34 0.23 8.03 -3.04
CA THR A 34 1.40 8.26 -3.91
C THR A 34 2.61 8.67 -3.09
N PHE A 35 3.64 7.84 -3.06
CA PHE A 35 4.89 8.10 -2.35
C PHE A 35 5.92 8.71 -3.30
N LYS A 36 6.49 9.85 -2.90
CA LYS A 36 7.52 10.55 -3.67
C LYS A 36 8.82 10.53 -2.90
N LYS A 37 9.93 10.37 -3.63
CA LYS A 37 11.27 10.52 -3.07
C LYS A 37 11.44 11.91 -2.45
N THR A 38 12.02 11.95 -1.25
CA THR A 38 12.35 13.17 -0.53
C THR A 38 13.85 13.21 -0.20
N SER A 39 14.30 14.25 0.50
CA SER A 39 15.66 14.30 1.05
C SER A 39 15.90 13.27 2.17
N THR A 40 14.84 12.73 2.78
CA THR A 40 14.92 11.83 3.94
C THR A 40 14.49 10.39 3.62
N SER A 41 13.85 10.15 2.47
CA SER A 41 13.42 8.81 2.04
C SER A 41 13.56 8.64 0.54
N ASN A 42 14.09 7.48 0.14
CA ASN A 42 14.12 7.05 -1.26
C ASN A 42 12.87 6.25 -1.66
N ILE A 43 11.97 5.96 -0.72
CA ILE A 43 10.79 5.15 -1.00
C ILE A 43 9.84 5.95 -1.89
N GLU A 44 9.52 5.40 -3.05
CA GLU A 44 8.62 5.99 -4.04
C GLU A 44 7.78 4.94 -4.76
N GLY A 45 6.65 5.37 -5.31
CA GLY A 45 5.67 4.52 -6.00
C GLY A 45 4.25 4.75 -5.49
N THR A 46 3.39 3.74 -5.58
CA THR A 46 1.97 3.85 -5.20
C THR A 46 1.48 2.65 -4.41
N ILE A 47 0.49 2.91 -3.55
CA ILE A 47 -0.41 1.89 -3.03
C ILE A 47 -1.82 2.27 -3.48
N LYS A 48 -2.48 1.41 -4.26
CA LYS A 48 -3.86 1.62 -4.73
C LYS A 48 -4.82 0.76 -3.94
N PHE A 49 -6.03 1.28 -3.76
CA PHE A 49 -7.14 0.62 -3.10
C PHE A 49 -8.35 0.68 -4.03
N GLU A 50 -8.74 -0.47 -4.57
CA GLU A 50 -9.75 -0.55 -5.63
C GLU A 50 -10.88 -1.51 -5.22
N PRO A 51 -12.14 -1.24 -5.61
CA PRO A 51 -13.24 -2.17 -5.37
C PRO A 51 -12.97 -3.54 -6.02
N ALA A 52 -13.00 -4.60 -5.21
CA ALA A 52 -13.02 -5.96 -5.72
C ALA A 52 -14.46 -6.40 -6.06
N LYS A 53 -14.59 -7.42 -6.92
CA LYS A 53 -15.91 -7.89 -7.42
C LYS A 53 -16.85 -8.41 -6.32
N ASN A 54 -16.30 -8.94 -5.24
CA ASN A 54 -16.99 -9.43 -4.06
C ASN A 54 -17.29 -8.32 -3.03
N GLY A 55 -16.98 -7.05 -3.34
CA GLY A 55 -17.21 -5.89 -2.48
C GLY A 55 -16.12 -5.62 -1.45
N THR A 56 -15.06 -6.44 -1.41
CA THR A 56 -13.86 -6.19 -0.59
C THR A 56 -12.96 -5.16 -1.29
N VAL A 57 -11.80 -4.86 -0.71
CA VAL A 57 -10.85 -3.90 -1.29
C VAL A 57 -9.59 -4.62 -1.77
N LEU A 58 -9.30 -4.50 -3.07
CA LEU A 58 -8.03 -4.94 -3.64
C LEU A 58 -6.97 -3.87 -3.39
N ILE A 59 -5.86 -4.26 -2.75
CA ILE A 59 -4.71 -3.42 -2.48
C ILE A 59 -3.59 -3.79 -3.45
N SER A 60 -3.18 -2.86 -4.30
CA SER A 60 -2.03 -3.04 -5.21
C SER A 60 -0.85 -2.22 -4.71
N LEU A 61 0.19 -2.91 -4.24
CA LEU A 61 1.47 -2.33 -3.82
C LEU A 61 2.41 -2.28 -5.03
N ASP A 62 2.95 -1.10 -5.37
CA ASP A 62 4.02 -0.94 -6.35
C ASP A 62 5.00 0.13 -5.84
N LEU A 63 6.03 -0.31 -5.12
CA LEU A 63 6.95 0.57 -4.41
C LEU A 63 8.39 0.11 -4.58
N THR A 64 9.32 1.06 -4.65
CA THR A 64 10.76 0.82 -4.73
C THR A 64 11.52 1.75 -3.79
N GLY A 65 12.84 1.56 -3.67
CA GLY A 65 13.70 2.47 -2.92
C GLY A 65 13.74 2.22 -1.42
N PHE A 66 13.32 1.02 -0.99
CA PHE A 66 13.44 0.61 0.42
C PHE A 66 14.93 0.47 0.81
N PRO A 67 15.32 0.94 2.01
CA PRO A 67 16.68 0.75 2.51
C PRO A 67 17.06 -0.74 2.63
N SER A 68 18.35 -1.07 2.47
CA SER A 68 18.82 -2.45 2.65
C SER A 68 18.84 -2.91 4.12
N THR A 69 18.69 -1.98 5.06
CA THR A 69 18.65 -2.23 6.52
C THR A 69 17.48 -1.49 7.16
N GLY A 70 17.11 -1.88 8.38
CA GLY A 70 15.96 -1.27 9.07
C GLY A 70 14.61 -1.83 8.67
N GLY A 71 14.57 -2.81 7.75
CA GLY A 71 13.41 -3.67 7.53
C GLY A 71 13.28 -4.77 8.60
N PRO A 72 12.27 -5.66 8.50
CA PRO A 72 11.13 -5.56 7.58
C PRO A 72 10.32 -4.28 7.84
N PHE A 73 9.54 -3.82 6.87
CA PHE A 73 8.90 -2.49 6.88
C PHE A 73 7.39 -2.61 7.09
N PRO A 74 6.87 -2.38 8.31
CA PRO A 74 5.44 -2.30 8.55
C PRO A 74 4.83 -1.10 7.84
N TYR A 75 3.57 -1.21 7.45
CA TYR A 75 2.82 -0.14 6.83
C TYR A 75 1.37 -0.16 7.32
N HIS A 76 0.86 1.02 7.62
CA HIS A 76 -0.44 1.17 8.27
C HIS A 76 -1.19 2.36 7.68
N ILE A 77 -2.52 2.30 7.78
CA ILE A 77 -3.39 3.45 7.61
C ILE A 77 -3.43 4.21 8.95
N HIS A 78 -3.18 5.52 8.90
CA HIS A 78 -3.16 6.41 10.06
C HIS A 78 -4.39 7.33 10.08
N GLU A 79 -4.79 7.75 11.26
CA GLU A 79 -6.08 8.40 11.50
C GLU A 79 -6.19 9.85 11.01
N MET A 80 -5.07 10.51 10.71
CA MET A 80 -5.05 11.89 10.20
C MET A 80 -4.33 11.97 8.83
N PRO A 81 -4.70 12.94 7.97
CA PRO A 81 -3.97 13.21 6.75
C PRO A 81 -2.54 13.70 7.03
N VAL A 82 -1.64 13.48 6.08
CA VAL A 82 -0.32 14.12 6.01
C VAL A 82 -0.53 15.63 5.79
N PRO A 83 0.01 16.50 6.67
CA PRO A 83 -0.09 17.94 6.49
C PRO A 83 0.77 18.41 5.32
N GLU A 84 0.55 19.64 4.86
CA GLU A 84 1.35 20.27 3.79
C GLU A 84 2.86 20.27 4.07
N SER A 85 3.26 20.26 5.34
CA SER A 85 4.67 20.16 5.74
C SER A 85 5.32 18.80 5.46
N GLY A 86 4.54 17.77 5.06
CA GLY A 86 5.02 16.40 4.86
C GLY A 86 5.40 15.66 6.16
N ASN A 87 4.98 16.16 7.33
CA ASN A 87 5.39 15.58 8.61
C ASN A 87 4.57 14.33 8.93
N CYS A 88 5.17 13.15 8.75
CA CYS A 88 4.51 11.87 9.00
C CYS A 88 4.09 11.65 10.47
N THR A 89 4.69 12.33 11.45
CA THR A 89 4.27 12.23 12.86
C THR A 89 2.89 12.87 13.07
N ALA A 90 2.52 13.85 12.25
CA ALA A 90 1.23 14.54 12.37
C ALA A 90 0.05 13.69 11.89
N THR A 91 0.29 12.53 11.27
CA THR A 91 -0.79 11.60 10.88
C THR A 91 -1.42 10.87 12.07
N GLY A 92 -0.89 11.05 13.29
CA GLY A 92 -1.50 10.51 14.51
C GLY A 92 -1.27 9.01 14.68
N MET A 93 -2.18 8.35 15.40
CA MET A 93 -2.15 6.91 15.66
C MET A 93 -2.60 6.10 14.44
N HIS A 94 -2.56 4.78 14.54
CA HIS A 94 -3.15 3.90 13.53
C HIS A 94 -4.67 4.11 13.49
N PHE A 95 -5.25 3.99 12.30
CA PHE A 95 -6.69 4.05 12.13
C PHE A 95 -7.34 2.83 12.81
N ASN A 96 -8.02 3.07 13.93
CA ASN A 96 -8.53 2.00 14.79
C ASN A 96 -9.96 2.26 15.30
N PRO A 97 -10.96 2.33 14.39
CA PRO A 97 -12.34 2.62 14.76
C PRO A 97 -12.98 1.53 15.63
N PHE A 98 -12.49 0.29 15.62
CA PHE A 98 -13.06 -0.85 16.33
C PHE A 98 -12.30 -1.21 17.62
N ASN A 99 -11.29 -0.41 18.01
CA ASN A 99 -10.46 -0.68 19.19
C ASN A 99 -9.75 -2.04 19.14
N GLY A 100 -9.28 -2.45 17.96
CA GLY A 100 -8.40 -3.61 17.79
C GLY A 100 -7.04 -3.42 18.46
N SER A 101 -6.23 -4.47 18.46
CA SER A 101 -4.92 -4.53 19.12
C SER A 101 -3.81 -4.83 18.12
N ALA A 102 -2.69 -4.10 18.20
CA ALA A 102 -1.49 -4.33 17.40
C ALA A 102 -0.81 -5.69 17.66
N THR A 103 -1.20 -6.41 18.72
CA THR A 103 -0.65 -7.72 19.08
C THR A 103 -1.66 -8.86 18.93
N ALA A 104 -2.82 -8.57 18.34
CA ALA A 104 -3.80 -9.61 18.08
C ALA A 104 -3.26 -10.67 17.11
N THR A 105 -3.73 -11.90 17.27
CA THR A 105 -3.32 -13.05 16.45
C THR A 105 -4.36 -13.45 15.42
N THR A 106 -5.53 -12.78 15.40
CA THR A 106 -6.57 -12.96 14.40
C THR A 106 -6.72 -11.69 13.57
N PRO A 107 -6.92 -11.79 12.25
CA PRO A 107 -7.06 -10.63 11.37
C PRO A 107 -8.12 -9.61 11.80
N ALA A 108 -9.25 -10.09 12.34
CA ALA A 108 -10.37 -9.23 12.78
C ALA A 108 -10.05 -8.44 14.05
N ALA A 109 -9.21 -8.96 14.94
CA ALA A 109 -8.88 -8.30 16.21
C ALA A 109 -7.70 -7.32 16.10
N LEU A 110 -7.02 -7.25 14.94
CA LEU A 110 -6.01 -6.24 14.67
C LEU A 110 -6.64 -4.85 14.55
N GLU A 111 -5.83 -3.82 14.72
CA GLU A 111 -6.26 -2.46 14.37
C GLU A 111 -6.67 -2.43 12.89
N LEU A 112 -7.76 -1.73 12.57
CA LEU A 112 -8.31 -1.80 11.21
C LEU A 112 -7.27 -1.38 10.15
N GLY A 113 -6.49 -0.33 10.45
CA GLY A 113 -5.42 0.18 9.62
C GLY A 113 -4.12 -0.63 9.66
N ASP A 114 -4.02 -1.71 10.44
CA ASP A 114 -2.83 -2.56 10.49
C ASP A 114 -2.75 -3.53 9.30
N LEU A 115 -2.39 -2.98 8.13
CA LEU A 115 -2.27 -3.74 6.90
C LEU A 115 -1.11 -4.75 6.97
N ALA A 116 0.04 -4.34 7.51
CA ALA A 116 1.21 -5.21 7.63
C ALA A 116 1.01 -6.37 8.62
N GLY A 117 0.31 -6.15 9.72
CA GLY A 117 -0.05 -7.22 10.66
C GLY A 117 -0.97 -8.26 10.01
N ARG A 118 -1.84 -7.83 9.08
CA ARG A 118 -2.80 -8.70 8.39
C ARG A 118 -2.20 -9.43 7.18
N HIS A 119 -1.33 -8.76 6.43
CA HIS A 119 -0.87 -9.20 5.11
C HIS A 119 0.64 -9.43 5.01
N GLY A 120 1.38 -9.15 6.08
CA GLY A 120 2.82 -9.23 6.13
C GLY A 120 3.50 -7.88 5.89
N ASN A 121 4.70 -7.73 6.46
CA ASN A 121 5.54 -6.56 6.25
C ASN A 121 6.14 -6.54 4.84
N ILE A 122 6.42 -5.35 4.32
CA ILE A 122 7.21 -5.21 3.10
C ILE A 122 8.65 -5.63 3.38
N THR A 123 9.24 -6.41 2.47
CA THR A 123 10.63 -6.88 2.58
C THR A 123 11.40 -6.65 1.26
N GLY A 124 12.73 -6.55 1.35
CA GLY A 124 13.57 -6.28 0.18
C GLY A 124 13.65 -4.78 -0.20
N GLY A 125 14.17 -4.51 -1.40
CA GLY A 125 14.35 -3.15 -1.93
C GLY A 125 13.15 -2.59 -2.70
N SER A 126 12.16 -3.45 -2.99
CA SER A 126 10.96 -3.14 -3.77
C SER A 126 9.87 -4.18 -3.50
N VAL A 127 8.61 -3.82 -3.74
CA VAL A 127 7.44 -4.70 -3.68
C VAL A 127 6.52 -4.42 -4.87
N ASN A 128 5.97 -5.48 -5.46
CA ASN A 128 4.94 -5.43 -6.49
C ASN A 128 3.97 -6.59 -6.25
N GLU A 129 2.88 -6.34 -5.53
CA GLU A 129 1.96 -7.35 -5.02
C GLU A 129 0.51 -6.85 -5.02
N GLU A 130 -0.43 -7.77 -5.16
CA GLU A 130 -1.87 -7.51 -5.04
C GLU A 130 -2.44 -8.36 -3.90
N ILE A 131 -3.23 -7.73 -3.02
CA ILE A 131 -3.73 -8.33 -1.78
C ILE A 131 -5.20 -7.94 -1.60
N ASP A 132 -6.07 -8.90 -1.32
CA ASP A 132 -7.46 -8.62 -0.93
C ASP A 132 -7.56 -8.34 0.58
N ASP A 133 -8.11 -7.18 0.93
CA ASP A 133 -8.47 -6.82 2.30
C ASP A 133 -9.98 -6.86 2.53
N ASN A 134 -10.38 -7.63 3.54
CA ASN A 134 -11.78 -7.90 3.82
C ASN A 134 -12.37 -6.99 4.93
N TYR A 135 -11.67 -5.97 5.41
CA TYR A 135 -12.13 -5.18 6.57
C TYR A 135 -12.15 -3.67 6.29
N ILE A 136 -11.15 -3.14 5.60
CA ILE A 136 -11.16 -1.72 5.18
C ILE A 136 -12.30 -1.50 4.18
N SER A 137 -12.81 -0.28 4.13
CA SER A 137 -13.91 0.08 3.23
C SER A 137 -13.60 1.33 2.41
N LEU A 138 -14.09 1.35 1.18
CA LEU A 138 -14.12 2.53 0.30
C LEU A 138 -15.49 3.24 0.34
N ASN A 139 -16.47 2.69 1.06
CA ASN A 139 -17.77 3.31 1.24
C ASN A 139 -17.69 4.44 2.29
N LYS A 140 -18.00 5.67 1.87
CA LYS A 140 -17.96 6.89 2.71
C LYS A 140 -18.86 6.83 3.95
N ASP A 141 -19.92 6.01 3.91
CA ASP A 141 -20.84 5.84 5.04
C ASP A 141 -20.36 4.78 6.05
N SER A 142 -19.29 4.04 5.73
CA SER A 142 -18.73 3.00 6.57
C SER A 142 -17.85 3.58 7.68
N LYS A 143 -17.95 3.01 8.89
CA LYS A 143 -17.00 3.28 9.96
C LYS A 143 -15.58 2.82 9.61
N ALA A 144 -15.45 1.90 8.65
CA ALA A 144 -14.19 1.40 8.13
C ALA A 144 -13.67 2.20 6.92
N TYR A 145 -14.29 3.34 6.59
CA TYR A 145 -13.89 4.17 5.47
C TYR A 145 -12.48 4.73 5.63
N ILE A 146 -11.64 4.56 4.61
CA ILE A 146 -10.22 4.96 4.65
C ILE A 146 -9.90 6.23 3.85
N GLY A 147 -10.85 6.78 3.08
CA GLY A 147 -10.58 7.96 2.24
C GLY A 147 -10.32 9.22 3.06
N GLY A 148 -9.36 10.04 2.59
CA GLY A 148 -8.93 11.26 3.28
C GLY A 148 -8.00 11.03 4.49
N LEU A 149 -7.68 9.76 4.79
CA LEU A 149 -6.66 9.39 5.77
C LEU A 149 -5.26 9.37 5.12
N SER A 150 -4.30 8.69 5.76
CA SER A 150 -2.96 8.53 5.20
C SER A 150 -2.41 7.12 5.37
N VAL A 151 -1.45 6.74 4.54
CA VAL A 151 -0.64 5.54 4.72
C VAL A 151 0.76 5.95 5.17
N VAL A 152 1.30 5.26 6.16
CA VAL A 152 2.67 5.45 6.67
C VAL A 152 3.43 4.14 6.55
N ILE A 153 4.67 4.22 6.08
CA ILE A 153 5.62 3.11 6.04
C ILE A 153 6.67 3.33 7.11
N HIS A 154 6.92 2.31 7.92
CA HIS A 154 7.84 2.34 9.05
C HIS A 154 9.07 1.45 8.81
N SER A 155 10.16 1.75 9.51
CA SER A 155 11.20 0.75 9.79
C SER A 155 10.77 -0.19 10.92
N SER A 156 11.51 -1.28 11.10
CA SER A 156 11.27 -2.29 12.15
C SER A 156 11.36 -1.76 13.59
N ASN A 157 11.93 -0.57 13.80
CA ASN A 157 11.93 0.13 15.09
C ASN A 157 10.80 1.18 15.22
N ASN A 158 9.78 1.12 14.37
CA ASN A 158 8.63 2.03 14.29
C ASN A 158 8.91 3.47 13.81
N THR A 159 10.13 3.79 13.37
CA THR A 159 10.41 5.11 12.77
C THR A 159 9.60 5.27 11.48
N ARG A 160 8.89 6.38 11.32
CA ARG A 160 8.13 6.69 10.10
C ARG A 160 9.09 7.11 8.98
N LEU A 161 9.22 6.30 7.94
CA LEU A 161 10.15 6.52 6.83
C LEU A 161 9.54 7.44 5.77
N THR A 162 8.27 7.22 5.43
CA THR A 162 7.53 8.02 4.47
C THR A 162 6.02 7.88 4.72
N CYS A 163 5.25 8.81 4.19
CA CYS A 163 3.80 8.85 4.33
C CYS A 163 3.15 9.52 3.12
N SER A 164 1.89 9.17 2.84
CA SER A 164 1.11 9.78 1.76
C SER A 164 -0.38 9.78 2.09
N ASN A 165 -1.11 10.77 1.58
CA ASN A 165 -2.57 10.86 1.73
C ASN A 165 -3.28 9.84 0.85
N LEU A 166 -4.44 9.37 1.29
CA LEU A 166 -5.37 8.56 0.50
C LEU A 166 -6.30 9.47 -0.27
N GLU A 167 -5.95 9.69 -1.54
CA GLU A 167 -6.67 10.57 -2.48
C GLU A 167 -7.49 9.73 -3.46
N LEU A 168 -8.50 10.32 -4.10
CA LEU A 168 -9.26 9.65 -5.15
C LEU A 168 -8.32 9.32 -6.32
N LEU A 169 -8.40 8.08 -6.80
CA LEU A 169 -7.72 7.67 -8.02
C LEU A 169 -8.54 8.19 -9.22
N ASP A 170 -8.22 9.40 -9.67
CA ASP A 170 -8.88 9.97 -10.83
C ASP A 170 -8.62 9.10 -12.08
N ALA A 171 -9.69 8.67 -12.76
CA ALA A 171 -9.60 7.98 -14.04
C ALA A 171 -8.92 8.82 -15.16
N SER A 172 -8.62 10.10 -14.90
CA SER A 172 -8.04 11.05 -15.86
C SER A 172 -6.56 11.38 -15.63
N SER A 173 -5.92 10.92 -14.56
CA SER A 173 -4.51 11.23 -14.26
C SER A 173 -3.51 10.20 -14.80
N SER A 174 -3.98 9.21 -15.58
CA SER A 174 -3.14 8.32 -16.39
C SER A 174 -2.84 8.92 -17.76
N ALA A 175 -2.21 10.10 -17.82
CA ALA A 175 -1.42 10.63 -18.94
C ALA A 175 -1.24 12.15 -18.76
N SER A 176 -0.25 12.54 -17.98
CA SER A 176 0.38 13.84 -18.16
C SER A 176 1.87 13.62 -18.28
N ASN A 177 2.26 13.14 -19.46
CA ASN A 177 3.62 13.28 -19.96
C ASN A 177 3.84 14.78 -20.20
N SER A 178 4.28 15.47 -19.14
CA SER A 178 4.68 16.88 -19.18
C SER A 178 5.93 17.01 -20.06
N THR A 179 5.70 17.08 -21.37
CA THR A 179 6.69 17.60 -22.31
C THR A 179 6.70 19.11 -22.10
N SER A 180 7.63 19.57 -21.28
CA SER A 180 7.94 20.99 -21.09
C SER A 180 8.55 21.56 -22.38
N SER A 181 7.71 21.91 -23.34
CA SER A 181 8.11 22.77 -24.46
C SER A 181 8.22 24.20 -23.96
N GLY A 182 9.42 24.52 -23.45
CA GLY A 182 9.82 25.89 -23.15
C GLY A 182 9.72 26.74 -24.42
N SER A 183 8.81 27.71 -24.40
CA SER A 183 8.77 28.79 -25.39
C SER A 183 9.76 29.87 -24.98
N SER A 184 10.95 29.85 -25.57
CA SER A 184 11.88 30.98 -25.56
C SER A 184 12.10 31.45 -26.99
N SER A 185 11.54 32.61 -27.26
CA SER A 185 11.78 33.44 -28.44
C SER A 185 13.25 33.87 -28.52
N ASN A 186 13.93 33.57 -29.64
CA ASN A 186 15.04 34.40 -30.09
C ASN A 186 15.18 34.37 -31.62
N SER A 187 15.00 35.55 -32.21
CA SER A 187 15.18 35.84 -33.63
C SER A 187 16.65 36.13 -33.92
N THR A 188 17.28 35.45 -34.89
CA THR A 188 18.38 36.02 -35.70
C THR A 188 18.68 35.18 -36.94
N SER A 189 19.00 35.90 -38.02
CA SER A 189 19.19 35.54 -39.42
C SER A 189 20.33 34.54 -39.74
N GLY A 190 20.24 33.86 -40.89
CA GLY A 190 21.42 33.17 -41.45
C GLY A 190 21.16 32.20 -42.61
N SER A 191 21.22 32.75 -43.83
CA SER A 191 21.28 32.16 -45.17
C SER A 191 21.99 30.79 -45.40
N SER A 192 21.50 30.11 -46.46
CA SER A 192 22.22 29.33 -47.52
C SER A 192 22.55 27.82 -47.42
N THR A 193 22.08 27.12 -48.48
CA THR A 193 22.74 26.12 -49.36
C THR A 193 22.86 24.64 -48.99
N SER A 194 22.15 23.85 -49.80
CA SER A 194 22.60 22.74 -50.69
C SER A 194 23.56 21.67 -50.16
N GLY A 195 23.21 20.40 -50.40
CA GLY A 195 24.18 19.30 -50.41
C GLY A 195 23.56 17.91 -50.47
N SER A 196 23.37 17.39 -51.68
CA SER A 196 22.99 16.02 -52.00
C SER A 196 24.07 14.98 -51.64
N SER A 197 23.67 13.71 -51.76
CA SER A 197 24.51 12.52 -52.10
C SER A 197 25.20 11.82 -50.91
N ASN A 198 25.40 10.52 -50.87
CA ASN A 198 24.93 9.31 -51.57
C ASN A 198 25.74 8.16 -50.93
N SER A 199 25.32 6.93 -51.20
CA SER A 199 26.12 5.69 -51.20
C SER A 199 26.25 4.96 -49.85
N SER A 200 25.65 3.78 -49.68
CA SER A 200 26.15 2.47 -50.15
C SER A 200 27.45 2.11 -49.43
N SER A 201 27.61 0.97 -48.74
CA SER A 201 27.42 -0.41 -49.19
C SER A 201 27.51 -1.30 -47.93
N ASN A 202 26.72 -2.36 -47.78
CA ASN A 202 27.08 -3.74 -48.16
C ASN A 202 28.30 -4.24 -47.36
N SER A 203 28.30 -5.33 -46.60
CA SER A 203 27.41 -6.49 -46.56
C SER A 203 27.96 -7.48 -45.53
N THR A 204 27.20 -8.58 -45.35
CA THR A 204 27.70 -9.97 -45.26
C THR A 204 28.50 -10.34 -44.00
N GLU A 205 28.26 -11.41 -43.28
CA GLU A 205 27.54 -12.68 -43.49
C GLU A 205 27.46 -13.31 -42.08
N SER A 206 26.30 -13.85 -41.69
CA SER A 206 26.05 -15.30 -41.58
C SER A 206 26.61 -15.89 -40.26
N SER A 207 25.98 -16.84 -39.57
CA SER A 207 25.02 -17.85 -40.01
C SER A 207 24.35 -18.48 -38.79
N SER A 208 23.08 -18.84 -38.97
CA SER A 208 22.45 -20.13 -38.62
C SER A 208 22.78 -20.78 -37.26
N SER A 209 21.80 -21.19 -36.46
CA SER A 209 20.83 -22.22 -36.85
C SER A 209 19.81 -22.50 -35.73
N ALA A 210 18.60 -22.88 -36.17
CA ALA A 210 17.50 -23.44 -35.39
C ALA A 210 17.91 -24.75 -34.67
N SER A 211 17.26 -25.21 -33.60
CA SER A 211 15.95 -25.90 -33.70
C SER A 211 15.43 -26.36 -32.33
N ALA A 212 14.13 -26.68 -32.35
CA ALA A 212 13.22 -27.08 -31.27
C ALA A 212 13.62 -28.32 -30.44
N ALA A 213 13.08 -28.43 -29.21
CA ALA A 213 12.02 -29.39 -28.86
C ALA A 213 11.91 -29.65 -27.32
N ASN A 214 10.67 -29.55 -26.84
CA ASN A 214 9.94 -30.50 -25.97
C ASN A 214 10.58 -31.09 -24.69
N GLY A 215 9.86 -31.00 -23.56
CA GLY A 215 10.19 -31.76 -22.36
C GLY A 215 9.28 -31.48 -21.16
N VAL A 216 8.14 -32.19 -21.08
CA VAL A 216 7.26 -32.30 -19.92
C VAL A 216 7.92 -33.17 -18.85
N GLY A 217 7.96 -32.71 -17.60
CA GLY A 217 8.44 -33.49 -16.45
C GLY A 217 7.60 -33.21 -15.21
N ARG A 218 6.74 -34.15 -14.85
CA ARG A 218 5.96 -34.21 -13.61
C ARG A 218 6.87 -34.73 -12.50
N ASN A 219 6.86 -34.10 -11.32
CA ASN A 219 7.29 -34.75 -10.09
C ASN A 219 6.20 -34.63 -9.02
N GLU A 220 5.61 -35.78 -8.72
CA GLU A 220 4.82 -36.06 -7.53
C GLU A 220 5.76 -36.31 -6.35
N LEU A 221 5.43 -35.79 -5.16
CA LEU A 221 5.83 -36.42 -3.90
C LEU A 221 4.83 -36.07 -2.78
N SER A 222 4.11 -37.09 -2.32
CA SER A 222 3.41 -37.19 -1.02
C SER A 222 4.26 -36.58 0.11
N GLY A 223 3.75 -35.87 1.12
CA GLY A 223 2.48 -36.00 1.83
C GLY A 223 2.79 -36.45 3.27
N VAL A 224 2.61 -35.57 4.26
CA VAL A 224 2.37 -35.97 5.67
C VAL A 224 1.50 -34.91 6.35
N ILE A 225 0.32 -35.35 6.81
CA ILE A 225 -0.65 -34.62 7.63
C ILE A 225 -0.21 -34.79 9.08
N ALA A 226 -0.07 -33.70 9.84
CA ALA A 226 0.02 -33.75 11.29
C ALA A 226 -0.96 -32.74 11.91
N ALA A 227 -2.12 -33.27 12.32
CA ALA A 227 -3.08 -32.57 13.16
C ALA A 227 -2.59 -32.60 14.62
N GLY A 228 -2.36 -31.42 15.20
CA GLY A 228 -2.05 -31.24 16.62
C GLY A 228 -3.26 -30.65 17.35
N VAL A 229 -3.82 -31.44 18.26
CA VAL A 229 -5.06 -31.17 19.00
C VAL A 229 -4.85 -30.15 20.12
N ALA A 230 -5.88 -29.35 20.34
CA ALA A 230 -6.06 -28.37 21.41
C ALA A 230 -5.92 -28.95 22.84
N GLY A 231 -5.41 -28.13 23.75
CA GLY A 231 -5.42 -28.37 25.19
C GLY A 231 -5.45 -27.06 25.95
N ILE A 232 -6.66 -26.56 26.24
CA ILE A 232 -6.90 -25.48 27.21
C ILE A 232 -6.78 -26.10 28.60
N VAL A 233 -5.85 -25.59 29.42
CA VAL A 233 -5.89 -25.79 30.87
C VAL A 233 -6.05 -24.42 31.51
N ALA A 234 -7.27 -24.14 31.96
CA ALA A 234 -7.56 -23.10 32.92
C ALA A 234 -7.05 -23.56 34.30
N ALA A 235 -6.17 -22.77 34.92
CA ALA A 235 -5.85 -22.91 36.33
C ALA A 235 -6.37 -21.66 37.05
N MET A 236 -7.38 -21.87 37.89
CA MET A 236 -7.84 -20.91 38.89
C MET A 236 -6.84 -20.87 40.04
N ILE A 237 -6.29 -19.69 40.33
CA ILE A 237 -6.00 -19.17 41.69
C ILE A 237 -6.31 -17.68 41.67
#